data_AF-A0A660XKX7-F1
#
_entry.id   AF-A0A660XKX7-F1
#
_cell.length_a   1.000
_cell.length_b   1.000
_cell.length_c   1.000
_cell.angle_alpha   90.00
_cell.angle_beta   90.00
_cell.angle_gamma   90.00
#
_symmetry.space_group_name_H-M   'P 1'
#
loop_
_entity.id
_entity.type
_entity.pdbx_description
1 polymer ?
#
loop_
_entity_poly.entity_id
_entity_poly.type
_entity_poly.pdbx_seq_one_letter_code
_entity_poly.pdbx_strand_id
1 'polypeptide(L)'
;MQEQQYYNEKWSFVIKWIAVILLVILLLVIFIPNNIWKDEYNMRHRSHWKMEQLWDAQRMYHKLTGYYDADMKGVLWFVSAVRDSILADSEYIGNQIIKYKGENIAIQVPEFWFTEYDTVFSNPYNAKDTSLVSVFTAVEYNGETGIWDTVYLGENKDRYKYTDTLWEGVILDTTIDTIIEKVIKYKHFNLVDSLLVCPLTNKEYKVTVKGKESDTVIINSPIRDGYKDRIYLFFTIKVTGRGFIMNGEASWNK
;
A
#
# COMPACT_ATOMS: atom_id res chain seq x y z
N MET A 1 -48.18 -39.61 41.17
CA MET A 1 -47.33 -38.46 41.54
C MET A 1 -45.90 -38.57 41.00
N GLN A 2 -45.21 -39.72 41.13
CA GLN A 2 -43.82 -39.89 40.63
C GLN A 2 -43.69 -39.80 39.09
N GLU A 3 -44.62 -40.36 38.31
CA GLU A 3 -44.57 -40.26 36.83
C GLU A 3 -44.77 -38.82 36.31
N GLN A 4 -45.64 -38.03 36.95
CA GLN A 4 -45.85 -36.62 36.60
C GLN A 4 -44.63 -35.75 36.92
N GLN A 5 -43.91 -36.03 38.01
CA GLN A 5 -42.65 -35.35 38.34
C GLN A 5 -41.55 -35.69 37.33
N TYR A 6 -41.41 -36.97 36.96
CA TYR A 6 -40.43 -37.43 35.96
C TYR A 6 -40.66 -36.81 34.57
N TYR A 7 -41.92 -36.69 34.15
CA TYR A 7 -42.27 -36.06 32.87
C TYR A 7 -41.91 -34.57 32.87
N ASN A 8 -42.19 -33.84 33.96
CA ASN A 8 -41.84 -32.42 34.08
C ASN A 8 -40.33 -32.16 34.07
N GLU A 9 -39.52 -33.04 34.68
CA GLU A 9 -38.05 -32.90 34.65
C GLU A 9 -37.47 -33.09 33.24
N LYS A 10 -37.98 -34.06 32.47
CA LYS A 10 -37.56 -34.27 31.07
C LYS A 10 -37.92 -33.10 30.16
N TRP A 11 -39.13 -32.55 30.30
CA TRP A 11 -39.54 -31.36 29.55
C TRP A 11 -38.72 -30.13 29.94
N SER A 12 -38.42 -29.95 31.22
CA SER A 12 -37.53 -28.88 31.69
C SER A 12 -36.13 -29.01 31.10
N PHE A 13 -35.58 -30.23 31.00
CA PHE A 13 -34.29 -30.48 30.36
C PHE A 13 -34.30 -30.12 28.87
N VAL A 14 -35.30 -30.59 28.12
CA VAL A 14 -35.43 -30.30 26.68
C VAL A 14 -35.58 -28.81 26.42
N ILE A 15 -36.42 -28.11 27.19
CA ILE A 15 -36.63 -26.66 27.04
C ILE A 15 -35.35 -25.88 27.32
N LYS A 16 -34.57 -26.26 28.35
CA LYS A 16 -33.28 -25.63 28.65
C LYS A 16 -32.29 -25.76 27.49
N TRP A 17 -32.18 -26.95 26.88
CA TRP A 17 -31.31 -27.16 25.72
C TRP A 17 -31.78 -26.40 24.49
N ILE A 18 -33.10 -26.34 24.24
CA ILE A 18 -33.65 -25.52 23.16
C ILE A 18 -33.34 -24.03 23.39
N ALA A 19 -33.48 -23.54 24.62
CA ALA A 19 -33.15 -22.16 24.95
C ALA A 19 -31.67 -21.84 24.72
N VAL A 20 -30.76 -22.76 25.07
CA VAL A 20 -29.32 -22.63 24.80
C VAL A 20 -29.04 -22.62 23.30
N ILE A 21 -29.66 -23.52 22.53
CA ILE A 21 -29.50 -23.57 21.07
C ILE A 21 -30.00 -22.27 20.42
N LEU A 22 -31.16 -21.75 20.85
CA LEU A 22 -31.69 -20.48 20.36
C LEU A 22 -30.78 -19.31 20.69
N LEU A 23 -30.18 -19.29 21.88
CA LEU A 23 -29.20 -18.28 22.27
C LEU A 23 -27.94 -18.34 21.39
N VAL A 24 -27.45 -19.54 21.06
CA VAL A 24 -26.32 -19.72 20.14
C VAL A 24 -26.69 -19.24 18.73
N ILE A 25 -27.88 -19.58 18.23
CA ILE A 25 -28.37 -19.11 16.92
C ILE A 25 -28.46 -17.57 16.90
N LEU A 26 -28.95 -16.94 17.97
CA LEU A 26 -29.02 -15.49 18.09
C LEU A 26 -27.63 -14.85 17.96
N LEU A 27 -26.62 -15.40 18.64
CA LEU A 27 -25.24 -14.92 18.53
C LEU A 27 -24.69 -15.07 17.11
N LEU A 28 -24.97 -16.19 16.43
CA LEU A 28 -24.55 -16.42 15.05
C LEU A 28 -25.19 -15.44 14.06
N VAL A 29 -26.48 -15.12 14.22
CA VAL A 29 -27.19 -14.16 13.36
C VAL A 29 -26.61 -12.75 13.48
N ILE A 30 -26.02 -12.40 14.62
CA ILE A 30 -25.35 -11.11 14.81
C ILE A 30 -23.91 -11.14 14.25
N PHE A 31 -23.17 -12.21 14.54
CA PHE A 31 -21.75 -12.29 14.20
C PHE A 31 -21.49 -12.50 12.70
N ILE A 32 -22.28 -13.37 12.03
CA ILE A 32 -22.03 -13.75 10.64
C ILE A 32 -22.17 -12.54 9.68
N PRO A 33 -23.26 -11.75 9.71
CA PRO A 33 -23.40 -10.60 8.81
C PRO A 33 -22.30 -9.56 9.00
N ASN A 34 -21.91 -9.28 10.25
CA ASN A 34 -20.85 -8.33 10.55
C ASN A 34 -19.50 -8.77 9.93
N ASN A 35 -19.17 -10.06 10.04
CA ASN A 35 -17.95 -10.58 9.42
C ASN A 35 -18.02 -10.54 7.88
N ILE A 36 -19.18 -10.88 7.30
CA ILE A 36 -19.40 -10.80 5.84
C ILE A 36 -19.20 -9.37 5.32
N TRP A 37 -19.76 -8.36 6.00
CA TRP A 37 -19.61 -6.97 5.57
C TRP A 37 -18.17 -6.49 5.68
N LYS A 38 -17.44 -6.92 6.72
CA LYS A 38 -16.02 -6.62 6.88
C LYS A 38 -15.20 -7.24 5.75
N ASP A 39 -15.46 -8.50 5.41
CA ASP A 39 -14.80 -9.19 4.30
C ASP A 39 -15.13 -8.53 2.96
N GLU A 40 -16.39 -8.16 2.72
CA GLU A 40 -16.82 -7.45 1.51
C GLU A 40 -16.13 -6.09 1.39
N TYR A 41 -16.07 -5.32 2.47
CA TYR A 41 -15.36 -4.04 2.53
C TYR A 41 -13.87 -4.21 2.20
N ASN A 42 -13.22 -5.20 2.81
CA ASN A 42 -11.82 -5.52 2.54
C ASN A 42 -11.59 -5.96 1.09
N MET A 43 -12.50 -6.73 0.50
CA MET A 43 -12.42 -7.14 -0.90
C MET A 43 -12.66 -5.98 -1.87
N ARG A 44 -13.57 -5.06 -1.53
CA ARG A 44 -13.82 -3.82 -2.29
C ARG A 44 -12.59 -2.93 -2.27
N HIS A 45 -12.06 -2.62 -1.08
CA HIS A 45 -10.83 -1.81 -0.94
C HIS A 45 -9.65 -2.42 -1.69
N ARG A 46 -9.43 -3.74 -1.55
CA ARG A 46 -8.37 -4.43 -2.31
C ARG A 46 -8.58 -4.34 -3.82
N SER A 47 -9.82 -4.39 -4.29
CA SER A 47 -10.11 -4.25 -5.71
C SER A 47 -9.83 -2.83 -6.21
N HIS A 48 -10.20 -1.81 -5.45
CA HIS A 48 -9.93 -0.40 -5.78
C HIS A 48 -8.43 -0.12 -5.79
N TRP A 49 -7.74 -0.53 -4.73
CA TRP A 49 -6.29 -0.42 -4.65
C TRP A 49 -5.60 -1.10 -5.83
N LYS A 50 -5.97 -2.34 -6.19
CA LYS A 50 -5.40 -3.00 -7.38
C LYS A 50 -5.62 -2.18 -8.66
N MET A 51 -6.83 -1.64 -8.87
CA MET A 51 -7.12 -0.82 -10.05
C MET A 51 -6.28 0.47 -10.07
N GLU A 52 -6.05 1.09 -8.91
CA GLU A 52 -5.15 2.25 -8.77
C GLU A 52 -3.71 1.89 -9.13
N GLN A 53 -3.19 0.77 -8.61
CA GLN A 53 -1.84 0.29 -8.96
C GLN A 53 -1.69 0.01 -10.47
N LEU A 54 -2.73 -0.55 -11.10
CA LEU A 54 -2.75 -0.76 -12.55
C LEU A 54 -2.74 0.57 -13.32
N TRP A 55 -3.47 1.58 -12.85
CA TRP A 55 -3.44 2.93 -13.43
C TRP A 55 -2.06 3.59 -13.28
N ASP A 56 -1.46 3.48 -12.09
CA ASP A 56 -0.13 4.01 -11.84
C ASP A 56 0.93 3.35 -12.73
N ALA A 57 0.85 2.03 -12.95
CA ALA A 57 1.71 1.33 -13.88
C ALA A 57 1.55 1.83 -15.32
N GLN A 58 0.31 2.05 -15.77
CA GLN A 58 0.04 2.68 -17.08
C GLN A 58 0.64 4.07 -17.21
N ARG A 59 0.49 4.90 -16.17
CA ARG A 59 1.07 6.25 -16.14
C ARG A 59 2.59 6.20 -16.26
N MET A 60 3.25 5.30 -15.52
CA MET A 60 4.71 5.15 -15.59
C MET A 60 5.16 4.60 -16.95
N TYR A 61 4.43 3.66 -17.53
CA TYR A 61 4.69 3.16 -18.88
C TYR A 61 4.58 4.28 -19.92
N HIS A 62 3.50 5.07 -19.87
CA HIS A 62 3.31 6.21 -20.76
C HIS A 62 4.43 7.25 -20.64
N LYS A 63 4.95 7.50 -19.43
CA LYS A 63 6.12 8.37 -19.23
C LYS A 63 7.38 7.87 -19.93
N LEU A 64 7.53 6.56 -20.09
CA LEU A 64 8.71 5.93 -20.71
C LEU A 64 8.58 5.82 -22.23
N THR A 65 7.39 5.53 -22.74
CA THR A 65 7.15 5.18 -24.16
C THR A 65 6.36 6.23 -24.94
N GLY A 66 5.66 7.14 -24.26
CA GLY A 66 4.81 8.17 -24.86
C GLY A 66 3.38 7.73 -25.23
N TYR A 67 2.99 6.47 -25.01
CA TYR A 67 1.64 5.96 -25.31
C TYR A 67 1.15 4.98 -24.25
N TYR A 68 -0.15 4.66 -24.23
CA TYR A 68 -0.72 3.66 -23.33
C TYR A 68 -0.96 2.33 -24.07
N ASP A 69 -0.82 1.21 -23.36
CA ASP A 69 -1.03 -0.12 -23.95
C ASP A 69 -2.23 -0.82 -23.30
N ALA A 70 -3.01 -1.59 -24.05
CA ALA A 70 -4.09 -2.40 -23.49
C ALA A 70 -3.57 -3.68 -22.82
N ASP A 71 -2.39 -4.19 -23.20
CA ASP A 71 -1.74 -5.35 -22.60
C ASP A 71 -1.12 -5.00 -21.23
N MET A 72 -1.96 -5.02 -20.20
CA MET A 72 -1.54 -4.67 -18.84
C MET A 72 -0.45 -5.60 -18.30
N LYS A 73 -0.44 -6.89 -18.69
CA LYS A 73 0.63 -7.80 -18.26
C LYS A 73 1.97 -7.35 -18.81
N GLY A 74 1.99 -6.94 -20.08
CA GLY A 74 3.16 -6.33 -20.70
C GLY A 74 3.62 -5.06 -20.02
N VAL A 75 2.68 -4.19 -19.67
CA VAL A 75 2.95 -2.92 -18.97
C VAL A 75 3.60 -3.16 -17.60
N LEU A 76 3.05 -4.07 -16.79
CA LEU A 76 3.62 -4.40 -15.48
C LEU A 76 5.04 -4.97 -15.60
N TRP A 77 5.26 -5.86 -16.57
CA TRP A 77 6.58 -6.43 -16.85
C TRP A 77 7.56 -5.34 -17.27
N PHE A 78 7.15 -4.45 -18.18
CA PHE A 78 8.00 -3.42 -18.76
C PHE A 78 8.49 -2.42 -17.70
N VAL A 79 7.56 -1.90 -16.90
CA VAL A 79 7.88 -0.99 -15.81
C VAL A 79 8.82 -1.67 -14.82
N SER A 80 8.58 -2.94 -14.47
CA SER A 80 9.48 -3.69 -13.58
C SER A 80 10.87 -3.92 -14.19
N ALA A 81 10.95 -4.22 -15.48
CA ALA A 81 12.22 -4.44 -16.16
C ALA A 81 13.07 -3.16 -16.23
N VAL A 82 12.44 -1.99 -16.42
CA VAL A 82 13.13 -0.69 -16.39
C VAL A 82 13.65 -0.40 -14.98
N ARG A 83 12.85 -0.66 -13.95
CA ARG A 83 13.29 -0.55 -12.55
C ARG A 83 14.49 -1.45 -12.26
N ASP A 84 14.43 -2.71 -12.68
CA ASP A 84 15.53 -3.67 -12.46
C ASP A 84 16.79 -3.25 -13.22
N SER A 85 16.64 -2.63 -14.39
CA SER A 85 17.76 -2.07 -15.16
C SER A 85 18.43 -0.90 -14.45
N ILE A 86 17.64 0.04 -13.90
CA ILE A 86 18.17 1.17 -13.10
C ILE A 86 18.84 0.68 -11.82
N LEU A 87 18.30 -0.37 -11.19
CA LEU A 87 18.91 -0.96 -10.00
C LEU A 87 20.24 -1.65 -10.31
N ALA A 88 20.38 -2.24 -11.51
CA ALA A 88 21.61 -2.86 -11.98
C ALA A 88 22.65 -1.83 -12.45
N ASP A 89 22.20 -0.75 -13.08
CA ASP A 89 23.02 0.33 -13.61
C ASP A 89 22.37 1.68 -13.31
N SER A 90 22.95 2.43 -12.37
CA SER A 90 22.46 3.75 -11.98
C SER A 90 22.54 4.79 -13.10
N GLU A 91 23.35 4.54 -14.14
CA GLU A 91 23.45 5.41 -15.32
C GLU A 91 22.39 5.07 -16.40
N TYR A 92 21.49 4.12 -16.14
CA TYR A 92 20.37 3.76 -17.04
C TYR A 92 19.27 4.84 -17.10
N ILE A 93 19.65 6.05 -17.51
CA ILE A 93 18.84 7.27 -17.57
C ILE A 93 18.90 7.82 -19.01
N GLY A 94 17.88 8.58 -19.41
CA GLY A 94 17.80 9.22 -20.73
C GLY A 94 17.32 8.27 -21.83
N ASN A 95 17.88 8.41 -23.03
CA ASN A 95 17.48 7.60 -24.18
C ASN A 95 18.07 6.19 -24.06
N GLN A 96 17.21 5.22 -23.76
CA GLN A 96 17.59 3.83 -23.57
C GLN A 96 16.83 2.92 -24.53
N ILE A 97 17.32 1.70 -24.72
CA ILE A 97 16.66 0.69 -25.54
C ILE A 97 16.40 -0.52 -24.66
N ILE A 98 15.15 -0.99 -24.66
CA ILE A 98 14.76 -2.22 -23.97
C ILE A 98 14.22 -3.22 -24.98
N LYS A 99 14.58 -4.49 -24.81
CA LYS A 99 14.12 -5.57 -25.68
C LYS A 99 12.89 -6.22 -25.09
N TYR A 100 11.75 -6.09 -25.77
CA TYR A 100 10.47 -6.65 -25.34
C TYR A 100 9.82 -7.43 -26.47
N LYS A 101 9.38 -8.66 -26.20
CA LYS A 101 8.78 -9.58 -27.20
C LYS A 101 9.62 -9.77 -28.48
N GLY A 102 10.95 -9.59 -28.38
CA GLY A 102 11.88 -9.70 -29.51
C GLY A 102 12.09 -8.39 -30.28
N GLU A 103 11.33 -7.34 -29.97
CA GLU A 103 11.45 -6.00 -30.56
C GLU A 103 12.29 -5.09 -29.68
N ASN A 104 12.99 -4.14 -30.30
CA ASN A 104 13.76 -3.10 -29.60
C ASN A 104 12.88 -1.86 -29.48
N ILE A 105 12.51 -1.51 -28.25
CA ILE A 105 11.69 -0.35 -27.95
C ILE A 105 12.60 0.75 -27.41
N ALA A 106 12.59 1.90 -28.07
CA ALA A 106 13.25 3.10 -27.57
C ALA A 106 12.42 3.72 -26.45
N ILE A 107 13.05 4.00 -25.32
CA ILE A 107 12.43 4.62 -24.15
C ILE A 107 13.21 5.86 -23.71
N GLN A 108 12.50 6.76 -23.05
CA GLN A 108 13.09 7.90 -22.37
C GLN A 108 12.92 7.72 -20.86
N VAL A 109 14.02 7.44 -20.15
CA VAL A 109 14.04 7.24 -18.70
C VAL A 109 14.36 8.56 -17.98
N PRO A 110 13.46 9.12 -17.17
CA PRO A 110 13.73 10.30 -16.35
C PRO A 110 14.78 10.06 -15.25
N GLU A 111 15.54 11.10 -14.88
CA GLU A 111 16.62 11.05 -13.88
C GLU A 111 16.19 10.60 -12.48
N PHE A 112 14.92 10.82 -12.10
CA PHE A 112 14.36 10.42 -10.81
C PHE A 112 13.27 9.35 -10.93
N TRP A 113 13.24 8.61 -12.03
CA TRP A 113 12.19 7.63 -12.29
C TRP A 113 12.13 6.52 -11.23
N PHE A 114 13.28 6.04 -10.75
CA PHE A 114 13.34 5.03 -9.69
C PHE A 114 12.72 5.53 -8.38
N THR A 115 13.00 6.78 -7.99
CA THR A 115 12.41 7.41 -6.81
C THR A 115 10.90 7.57 -6.95
N GLU A 116 10.42 7.95 -8.15
CA GLU A 116 8.98 8.01 -8.42
C GLU A 116 8.35 6.62 -8.30
N TYR A 117 8.96 5.59 -8.89
CA TYR A 117 8.47 4.21 -8.80
C TYR A 117 8.31 3.77 -7.34
N ASP A 118 9.36 3.94 -6.54
CA ASP A 118 9.33 3.54 -5.14
C ASP A 118 8.30 4.35 -4.35
N THR A 119 8.12 5.64 -4.65
CA THR A 119 7.11 6.47 -3.97
C THR A 119 5.68 6.07 -4.32
N VAL A 120 5.42 5.69 -5.57
CA VAL A 120 4.08 5.37 -6.08
C VAL A 120 3.60 4.00 -5.61
N PHE A 121 4.48 2.99 -5.66
CA PHE A 121 4.10 1.62 -5.40
C PHE A 121 4.43 1.12 -3.99
N SER A 122 5.44 1.70 -3.33
CA SER A 122 5.91 1.18 -2.06
C SER A 122 5.08 1.68 -0.88
N ASN A 123 4.95 0.81 0.12
CA ASN A 123 4.33 1.20 1.40
C ASN A 123 5.40 1.74 2.36
N PRO A 124 5.21 2.93 2.95
CA PRO A 124 6.10 3.45 3.96
C PRO A 124 5.99 2.63 5.25
N TYR A 125 7.11 2.49 5.96
CA TYR A 125 7.16 1.92 7.30
C TYR A 125 8.15 2.68 8.18
N ASN A 126 7.83 2.74 9.48
CA ASN A 126 8.72 3.31 10.47
C ASN A 126 9.90 2.35 10.69
N ALA A 127 11.11 2.82 10.43
CA ALA A 127 12.35 2.14 10.72
C ALA A 127 13.16 2.92 11.76
N LYS A 128 14.12 2.24 12.37
CA LYS A 128 15.17 2.88 13.15
C LYS A 128 16.47 2.64 12.42
N ASP A 129 17.20 3.70 12.10
CA ASP A 129 18.56 3.59 11.62
C ASP A 129 19.52 3.77 12.79
N THR A 130 20.63 3.05 12.76
CA THR A 130 21.65 3.08 13.80
C THR A 130 22.96 3.44 13.13
N SER A 131 23.42 4.66 13.35
CA SER A 131 24.65 5.16 12.75
C SER A 131 25.68 5.42 13.84
N LEU A 132 26.91 4.97 13.58
CA LEU A 132 28.06 5.33 14.39
C LEU A 132 28.52 6.71 13.93
N VAL A 133 28.42 7.70 14.81
CA VAL A 133 28.73 9.09 14.49
C VAL A 133 29.55 9.74 15.59
N SER A 134 30.32 10.76 15.22
CA SER A 134 30.99 11.58 16.21
C SER A 134 29.96 12.49 16.88
N VAL A 135 29.89 12.43 18.21
CA VAL A 135 29.10 13.32 19.05
C VAL A 135 30.05 14.28 19.74
N PHE A 136 29.83 15.56 19.51
CA PHE A 136 30.56 16.65 20.14
C PHE A 136 29.85 17.03 21.43
N THR A 137 30.59 17.12 22.52
CA THR A 137 30.13 17.77 23.74
C THR A 137 30.55 19.23 23.66
N ALA A 138 29.58 20.12 23.53
CA ALA A 138 29.79 21.56 23.45
C ALA A 138 29.14 22.28 24.62
N VAL A 139 29.62 23.47 24.93
CA VAL A 139 29.04 24.35 25.93
C VAL A 139 28.56 25.62 25.24
N GLU A 140 27.32 26.01 25.52
CA GLU A 140 26.64 27.15 24.91
C GLU A 140 26.07 28.06 25.98
N TYR A 141 26.16 29.37 25.77
CA TYR A 141 25.58 30.33 26.69
C TYR A 141 24.06 30.38 26.52
N ASN A 142 23.32 30.08 27.59
CA ASN A 142 21.88 30.20 27.60
C ASN A 142 21.48 31.63 27.98
N GLY A 143 21.03 32.41 26.99
CA GLY A 143 20.64 33.82 27.18
C GLY A 143 19.43 34.03 28.12
N GLU A 144 18.60 33.01 28.35
CA GLU A 144 17.43 33.11 29.24
C GLU A 144 17.80 32.90 30.71
N THR A 145 18.79 32.03 30.98
CA THR A 145 19.21 31.69 32.36
C THR A 145 20.50 32.38 32.78
N GLY A 146 21.27 32.90 31.82
CA GLY A 146 22.59 33.50 32.05
C GLY A 146 23.69 32.50 32.41
N ILE A 147 23.45 31.21 32.19
CA ILE A 147 24.34 30.10 32.56
C ILE A 147 24.84 29.42 31.29
N TRP A 148 26.07 28.91 31.33
CA TRP A 148 26.61 28.04 30.31
C TRP A 148 26.05 26.62 30.45
N ASP A 149 25.38 26.13 29.42
CA ASP A 149 24.76 24.81 29.39
C ASP A 149 25.53 23.84 28.49
N THR A 150 25.48 22.55 28.79
CA THR A 150 26.15 21.50 28.01
C THR A 150 25.20 20.92 26.99
N VAL A 151 25.59 20.92 25.72
CA VAL A 151 24.81 20.39 24.60
C VAL A 151 25.60 19.31 23.87
N TYR A 152 24.88 18.28 23.41
CA TYR A 152 25.44 17.23 22.57
C TYR A 152 25.06 17.49 21.12
N LEU A 153 26.06 17.56 20.24
CA LEU A 153 25.88 17.87 18.83
C LEU A 153 26.37 16.70 17.98
N GLY A 154 25.53 16.22 17.06
CA GLY A 154 25.93 15.19 16.11
C GLY A 154 26.70 15.76 14.92
N GLU A 155 27.77 15.09 14.50
CA GLU A 155 28.66 15.55 13.44
C GLU A 155 27.93 15.96 12.14
N ASN A 156 26.97 15.17 11.69
CA ASN A 156 26.28 15.45 10.43
C ASN A 156 25.00 16.25 10.62
N LYS A 157 24.19 15.88 11.62
CA LYS A 157 22.87 16.48 11.85
C LYS A 157 22.96 17.94 12.29
N ASP A 158 23.88 18.24 13.21
CA ASP A 158 23.99 19.56 13.83
C ASP A 158 25.13 20.38 13.21
N ARG A 159 25.65 19.93 12.06
CA ARG A 159 26.75 20.60 11.32
C ARG A 159 26.46 22.07 11.10
N TYR A 160 25.25 22.37 10.63
CA TYR A 160 24.82 23.74 10.35
C TYR A 160 24.99 24.66 11.56
N LYS A 161 24.85 24.14 12.79
CA LYS A 161 24.93 24.93 14.02
C LYS A 161 26.36 25.34 14.34
N TYR A 162 27.30 24.38 14.38
CA TYR A 162 28.67 24.68 14.77
C TYR A 162 29.55 25.18 13.62
N THR A 163 29.07 25.11 12.37
CA THR A 163 29.70 25.80 11.23
C THR A 163 29.26 27.26 11.10
N ASP A 164 28.22 27.67 11.80
CA ASP A 164 27.74 29.05 11.75
C ASP A 164 28.69 29.98 12.54
N THR A 165 29.10 31.08 11.90
CA THR A 165 29.92 32.12 12.51
C THR A 165 29.24 32.85 13.67
N LEU A 166 27.90 32.79 13.74
CA LEU A 166 27.10 33.41 14.80
C LEU A 166 26.92 32.50 16.03
N TRP A 167 27.38 31.25 15.95
CA TRP A 167 27.28 30.34 17.09
C TRP A 167 28.38 30.63 18.12
N GLU A 168 27.97 30.98 19.33
CA GLU A 168 28.86 31.39 20.43
C GLU A 168 29.28 30.21 21.34
N GLY A 169 29.03 28.97 20.91
CA GLY A 169 29.39 27.77 21.67
C GLY A 169 30.84 27.31 21.45
N VAL A 170 31.35 26.53 22.40
CA VAL A 170 32.70 25.94 22.34
C VAL A 170 32.60 24.42 22.42
N ILE A 171 33.22 23.72 21.48
CA ILE A 171 33.35 22.26 21.52
C ILE A 171 34.47 21.89 22.50
N LEU A 172 34.13 21.10 23.53
CA LEU A 172 35.07 20.67 24.56
C LEU A 172 35.64 19.29 24.29
N ASP A 173 34.80 18.36 23.83
CA ASP A 173 35.17 16.96 23.63
C ASP A 173 34.47 16.36 22.41
N THR A 174 35.08 15.32 21.85
CA THR A 174 34.56 14.55 20.72
C THR A 174 34.62 13.07 21.05
N THR A 175 33.46 12.45 21.13
CA THR A 175 33.33 11.01 21.40
C THR A 175 32.62 10.33 20.23
N ILE A 176 33.04 9.12 19.88
CA ILE A 176 32.30 8.31 18.92
C ILE A 176 31.18 7.62 19.67
N ASP A 177 29.93 7.87 19.28
CA ASP A 177 28.76 7.25 19.89
C ASP A 177 27.76 6.79 18.82
N THR A 178 26.79 5.99 19.24
CA THR A 178 25.76 5.44 18.36
C THR A 178 24.49 6.28 18.48
N ILE A 179 24.10 6.95 17.40
CA ILE A 179 22.80 7.65 17.34
C ILE A 179 21.77 6.72 16.70
N ILE A 180 20.59 6.65 17.33
CA ILE A 180 19.44 5.91 16.81
C ILE A 180 18.42 6.92 16.31
N GLU A 181 18.20 6.94 15.00
CA GLU A 181 17.26 7.84 14.36
C GLU A 181 16.01 7.10 13.91
N LYS A 182 14.84 7.70 14.12
CA LYS A 182 13.59 7.20 13.53
C LYS A 182 13.50 7.74 12.11
N VAL A 183 13.48 6.85 11.13
CA VAL A 183 13.40 7.18 9.70
C VAL A 183 12.21 6.48 9.06
N ILE A 184 11.67 7.06 7.98
CA ILE A 184 10.64 6.41 7.17
C ILE A 184 11.35 5.73 6.01
N LYS A 185 11.22 4.40 5.93
CA LYS A 185 11.74 3.61 4.81
C LYS A 185 10.56 3.07 4.00
N TYR A 186 10.80 2.71 2.74
CA TYR A 186 9.79 2.17 1.84
C TYR A 186 10.07 0.70 1.59
N LYS A 187 9.03 -0.14 1.63
CA LYS A 187 9.18 -1.56 1.25
C LYS A 187 9.14 -1.67 -0.26
N HIS A 188 10.21 -2.19 -0.85
CA HIS A 188 10.25 -2.51 -2.27
C HIS A 188 8.97 -3.25 -2.69
N PHE A 189 8.24 -2.65 -3.63
CA PHE A 189 7.05 -3.23 -4.21
C PHE A 189 7.37 -3.77 -5.59
N ASN A 190 6.88 -4.97 -5.90
CA ASN A 190 7.05 -5.58 -7.22
C ASN A 190 5.68 -5.65 -7.88
N LEU A 191 5.60 -5.22 -9.14
CA LEU A 191 4.38 -5.35 -9.95
C LEU A 191 4.21 -6.82 -10.33
N VAL A 192 3.28 -7.50 -9.66
CA VAL A 192 3.03 -8.93 -9.83
C VAL A 192 1.73 -9.19 -10.59
N ASP A 193 1.66 -10.31 -11.31
CA ASP A 193 0.46 -10.75 -12.05
C ASP A 193 -0.81 -10.80 -11.18
N SER A 194 -0.66 -10.99 -9.86
CA SER A 194 -1.81 -10.98 -8.94
C SER A 194 -2.60 -9.65 -8.93
N LEU A 195 -1.98 -8.54 -9.37
CA LEU A 195 -2.64 -7.24 -9.51
C LEU A 195 -3.68 -7.22 -10.63
N LEU A 196 -3.50 -8.05 -11.66
CA LEU A 196 -4.39 -8.14 -12.81
C LEU A 196 -5.75 -8.74 -12.46
N VAL A 197 -5.85 -9.44 -11.33
CA VAL A 197 -7.00 -10.28 -11.01
C VAL A 197 -7.85 -9.69 -9.89
N CYS A 198 -9.16 -9.64 -10.14
CA CYS A 198 -10.16 -9.17 -9.21
C CYS A 198 -10.34 -10.14 -8.03
N PRO A 199 -10.23 -9.70 -6.77
CA PRO A 199 -10.18 -10.61 -5.60
C PRO A 199 -11.50 -11.34 -5.29
N LEU A 200 -12.62 -10.98 -5.93
CA LEU A 200 -13.93 -11.64 -5.71
C LEU A 200 -14.26 -12.65 -6.80
N THR A 201 -14.08 -12.27 -8.07
CA THR A 201 -14.45 -13.13 -9.20
C THR A 201 -13.29 -13.97 -9.71
N ASN A 202 -12.06 -13.68 -9.28
CA ASN A 202 -10.83 -14.23 -9.82
C ASN A 202 -10.70 -14.03 -11.35
N LYS A 203 -11.37 -13.02 -11.89
CA LYS A 203 -11.31 -12.61 -13.30
C LYS A 203 -10.42 -11.38 -13.45
N GLU A 204 -9.78 -11.26 -14.60
CA GLU A 204 -8.90 -10.12 -14.90
C GLU A 204 -9.68 -8.81 -15.05
N TYR A 205 -9.02 -7.70 -14.70
CA TYR A 205 -9.52 -6.36 -14.97
C TYR A 205 -9.46 -6.06 -16.47
N LYS A 206 -10.53 -5.46 -17.00
CA LYS A 206 -10.59 -5.12 -18.42
C LYS A 206 -10.04 -3.71 -18.63
N VAL A 207 -8.86 -3.63 -19.22
CA VAL A 207 -8.23 -2.37 -19.63
C VAL A 207 -8.61 -2.06 -21.07
N THR A 208 -8.94 -0.81 -21.35
CA THR A 208 -9.27 -0.35 -22.71
C THR A 208 -8.61 0.99 -22.92
N VAL A 209 -7.81 1.09 -23.97
CA VAL A 209 -7.16 2.33 -24.41
C VAL A 209 -7.90 2.81 -25.65
N LYS A 210 -8.34 4.07 -25.66
CA LYS A 210 -9.03 4.69 -26.79
C LYS A 210 -8.30 5.94 -27.23
N GLY A 211 -7.76 5.94 -28.46
CA GLY A 211 -7.09 7.08 -29.06
C GLY A 211 -5.86 6.65 -29.86
N LYS A 212 -5.20 7.61 -30.51
CA LYS A 212 -3.84 7.47 -31.06
C LYS A 212 -2.82 8.40 -30.38
N GLU A 213 -3.28 9.41 -29.63
CA GLU A 213 -2.44 10.54 -29.14
C GLU A 213 -2.98 11.20 -27.83
N SER A 214 -4.29 11.14 -27.55
CA SER A 214 -4.89 11.50 -26.24
C SER A 214 -5.68 10.32 -25.69
N ASP A 215 -4.93 9.28 -25.34
CA ASP A 215 -5.47 7.97 -25.06
C ASP A 215 -6.27 7.97 -23.76
N THR A 216 -7.59 7.84 -23.90
CA THR A 216 -8.46 7.61 -22.75
C THR A 216 -8.27 6.17 -22.30
N VAL A 217 -7.67 5.98 -21.14
CA VAL A 217 -7.48 4.67 -20.51
C VAL A 217 -8.61 4.44 -19.53
N ILE A 218 -9.30 3.32 -19.71
CA ILE A 218 -10.38 2.88 -18.84
C ILE A 218 -10.03 1.51 -18.26
N ILE A 219 -9.90 1.44 -16.94
CA ILE A 219 -9.70 0.21 -16.19
C ILE A 219 -11.05 -0.16 -15.56
N ASN A 220 -11.64 -1.26 -16.02
CA ASN A 220 -12.94 -1.72 -15.57
C ASN A 220 -12.83 -2.95 -14.67
N SER A 221 -13.59 -2.95 -13.58
CA SER A 221 -13.86 -4.18 -12.84
C SER A 221 -14.62 -5.19 -13.71
N PRO A 222 -14.31 -6.50 -13.60
CA PRO A 222 -15.06 -7.55 -14.29
C PRO A 222 -16.51 -7.71 -13.79
N ILE A 223 -16.89 -7.02 -12.72
CA ILE A 223 -18.24 -7.04 -12.13
C ILE A 223 -19.00 -5.78 -12.59
N ARG A 224 -19.71 -5.89 -13.73
CA ARG A 224 -20.56 -4.81 -14.27
C ARG A 224 -22.06 -5.06 -14.07
N ASP A 225 -22.54 -6.28 -14.28
CA ASP A 225 -23.97 -6.62 -14.25
C ASP A 225 -24.44 -7.15 -12.89
N GLY A 226 -23.67 -6.82 -11.86
CA GLY A 226 -23.79 -7.36 -10.51
C GLY A 226 -23.24 -8.79 -10.36
N TYR A 227 -22.95 -9.15 -9.12
CA TYR A 227 -22.45 -10.46 -8.70
C TYR A 227 -23.27 -10.94 -7.51
N LYS A 228 -23.75 -12.18 -7.59
CA LYS A 228 -24.50 -12.82 -6.50
C LYS A 228 -23.85 -14.16 -6.17
N ASP A 229 -23.57 -14.38 -4.90
CA ASP A 229 -23.07 -15.65 -4.43
C ASP A 229 -23.67 -16.02 -3.07
N ARG A 230 -24.01 -17.30 -2.90
CA ARG A 230 -24.61 -17.81 -1.66
C ARG A 230 -23.48 -18.14 -0.68
N ILE A 231 -23.43 -17.40 0.42
CA ILE A 231 -22.40 -17.57 1.44
C ILE A 231 -23.09 -17.96 2.73
N TYR A 232 -22.70 -19.07 3.33
CA TYR A 232 -23.46 -19.75 4.38
C TYR A 232 -24.88 -20.14 3.91
N LEU A 233 -25.50 -21.16 4.53
CA LEU A 233 -26.73 -21.79 4.02
C LEU A 233 -27.87 -20.81 3.66
N PHE A 234 -27.94 -19.67 4.33
CA PHE A 234 -29.04 -18.70 4.27
C PHE A 234 -28.62 -17.27 3.93
N PHE A 235 -27.33 -16.95 3.79
CA PHE A 235 -26.91 -15.60 3.36
C PHE A 235 -26.50 -15.58 1.88
N THR A 236 -26.65 -14.41 1.26
CA THR A 236 -26.29 -14.20 -0.14
C THR A 236 -25.66 -12.83 -0.26
N ILE A 237 -24.42 -12.79 -0.75
CA ILE A 237 -23.78 -11.53 -1.13
C ILE A 237 -24.39 -11.06 -2.44
N LYS A 238 -24.73 -9.77 -2.50
CA LYS A 238 -25.16 -9.09 -3.73
C LYS A 238 -24.30 -7.85 -3.92
N VAL A 239 -23.44 -7.85 -4.94
CA VAL A 239 -22.61 -6.70 -5.30
C VAL A 239 -23.15 -6.14 -6.62
N THR A 240 -23.45 -4.85 -6.70
CA THR A 240 -23.98 -4.22 -7.93
C THR A 240 -22.87 -3.83 -8.91
N GLY A 241 -21.67 -3.54 -8.42
CA GLY A 241 -20.48 -3.23 -9.22
C GLY A 241 -19.32 -2.77 -8.35
N ARG A 242 -18.10 -2.73 -8.92
CA ARG A 242 -16.92 -2.17 -8.23
C ARG A 242 -16.33 -0.91 -8.87
N GLY A 243 -17.02 -0.35 -9.87
CA GLY A 243 -16.62 0.90 -10.52
C GLY A 243 -15.56 0.71 -11.60
N PHE A 244 -15.00 1.84 -12.03
CA PHE A 244 -13.97 1.94 -13.05
C PHE A 244 -13.05 3.14 -12.74
N ILE A 245 -11.83 3.11 -13.27
CA ILE A 245 -10.94 4.27 -13.34
C ILE A 245 -10.89 4.74 -14.79
N MET A 246 -11.07 6.04 -15.02
CA MET A 246 -10.95 6.66 -16.33
C MET A 246 -9.97 7.83 -16.24
N ASN A 247 -8.81 7.72 -16.90
CA ASN A 247 -7.76 8.74 -16.88
C ASN A 247 -7.36 9.20 -15.46
N GLY A 248 -7.31 8.27 -14.51
CA GLY A 248 -6.99 8.55 -13.11
C GLY A 248 -8.19 8.98 -12.26
N GLU A 249 -9.35 9.28 -12.86
CA GLU A 249 -10.57 9.53 -12.10
C GLU A 249 -11.26 8.21 -11.72
N ALA A 250 -11.31 7.93 -10.42
CA ALA A 250 -12.04 6.81 -9.85
C ALA A 250 -13.55 7.09 -9.80
N SER A 251 -14.37 6.17 -10.31
CA SER A 251 -15.83 6.31 -10.30
C SER A 251 -16.45 6.28 -8.91
N TRP A 252 -15.70 5.85 -7.89
CA TRP A 252 -16.15 5.70 -6.50
C TRP A 252 -15.76 6.87 -5.60
N ASN A 253 -15.03 7.87 -6.12
CA ASN A 253 -14.71 9.11 -5.41
C ASN A 253 -15.75 10.22 -5.66
N LYS A 254 -16.85 9.90 -6.35
CA LYS A 254 -17.95 10.82 -6.68
C LYS A 254 -19.13 10.65 -5.75
#